data_AF-A0A3S0ULQ7-F1
#
_entry.id   AF-A0A3S0ULQ7-F1
#
_cell.length_a   1.000
_cell.length_b   1.000
_cell.length_c   1.000
_cell.angle_alpha   90.00
_cell.angle_beta   90.00
_cell.angle_gamma   90.00
#
_symmetry.space_group_name_H-M   'P 1'
#
loop_
_entity.id
_entity.type
_entity.pdbx_description
1 polymer ?
#
loop_
_entity_poly.entity_id
_entity_poly.type
_entity_poly.pdbx_seq_one_letter_code
_entity_poly.pdbx_strand_id
1 'polypeptide(L)'
;LLPPATEGGGDARIRLVADWTGDREAAEAARSALHAALGDTPDVAVYAGPVVSAGEVELLPFLHEQAVSVTAHRFGTPDHLTEGVL
;
A
#
# COMPACT_ATOMS: atom_id res chain seq x y z
N LEU A 1 18.85 7.78 16.20
CA LEU A 1 19.01 7.20 14.86
C LEU A 1 18.06 6.02 14.80
N LEU A 2 17.03 6.08 13.96
CA LEU A 2 16.19 4.92 13.70
C LEU A 2 17.10 3.84 13.11
N PRO A 3 17.07 2.57 13.57
CA PRO A 3 17.83 1.51 12.92
C PRO A 3 17.41 1.41 11.45
N PRO A 4 18.34 1.06 10.53
CA PRO A 4 17.97 0.80 9.15
C PRO A 4 16.92 -0.31 9.13
N ALA A 5 15.83 -0.09 8.39
CA ALA A 5 14.83 -1.10 8.10
C ALA A 5 15.56 -2.39 7.69
N THR A 6 15.28 -3.48 8.39
CA THR A 6 15.89 -4.80 8.14
C THR A 6 15.90 -5.08 6.65
N GLU A 7 17.05 -5.49 6.09
CA GLU A 7 17.12 -5.90 4.69
C GLU A 7 16.04 -6.96 4.42
N GLY A 8 14.98 -6.57 3.72
CA GLY A 8 13.79 -7.38 3.44
C GLY A 8 12.46 -6.93 4.08
N GLY A 9 12.42 -5.89 4.92
CA GLY A 9 11.20 -5.52 5.67
C GLY A 9 11.02 -4.02 5.80
N GLY A 10 10.10 -3.46 5.00
CA GLY A 10 9.67 -2.06 5.11
C GLY A 10 8.37 -1.75 4.38
N ASP A 11 7.75 -2.74 3.74
CA ASP A 11 6.49 -2.59 3.00
C ASP A 11 5.61 -3.84 3.14
N ALA A 12 5.73 -4.54 4.28
CA ALA A 12 4.83 -5.64 4.58
C ALA A 12 3.43 -5.07 4.78
N ARG A 13 2.48 -5.49 3.95
CA ARG A 13 1.08 -5.08 3.99
C ARG A 13 0.21 -6.30 4.24
N ILE A 14 -0.73 -6.19 5.17
CA ILE A 14 -1.76 -7.21 5.42
C ILE A 14 -3.12 -6.59 5.15
N ARG A 15 -3.85 -7.18 4.19
CA ARG A 15 -5.27 -6.90 3.99
C ARG A 15 -6.09 -7.94 4.75
N LEU A 16 -6.71 -7.54 5.86
CA LEU A 16 -7.58 -8.42 6.64
C LEU A 16 -8.97 -8.50 5.98
N VAL A 17 -9.36 -9.69 5.55
CA VAL A 17 -10.70 -9.96 5.01
C VAL A 17 -11.56 -10.53 6.14
N ALA A 18 -12.61 -9.79 6.52
CA ALA A 18 -13.55 -10.16 7.57
C ALA A 18 -14.98 -9.73 7.18
N ASP A 19 -15.98 -10.38 7.75
CA ASP A 19 -17.38 -10.01 7.52
C ASP A 19 -17.80 -8.84 8.41
N TRP A 20 -17.48 -7.63 7.96
CA TRP A 20 -17.82 -6.39 8.66
C TRP A 20 -19.33 -6.09 8.71
N THR A 21 -20.15 -6.78 7.91
CA THR A 21 -21.60 -6.54 7.81
C THR A 21 -22.39 -7.55 8.63
N GLY A 22 -22.03 -8.83 8.55
CA GLY A 22 -22.68 -9.93 9.28
C GLY A 22 -22.15 -10.13 10.69
N ASP A 23 -20.88 -9.79 10.96
CA ASP A 23 -20.27 -9.98 12.29
C ASP A 23 -19.17 -8.94 12.58
N ARG A 24 -19.61 -7.72 12.92
CA ARG A 24 -18.71 -6.60 13.23
C ARG A 24 -17.85 -6.87 14.47
N GLU A 25 -18.39 -7.53 15.48
CA GLU A 25 -17.66 -7.82 16.72
C GLU A 25 -16.48 -8.76 16.43
N ALA A 26 -16.71 -9.84 15.67
CA ALA A 26 -15.64 -10.73 15.24
C ALA A 26 -14.62 -10.02 14.34
N ALA A 27 -15.06 -9.13 13.45
CA ALA A 27 -14.15 -8.35 12.60
C ALA A 27 -13.23 -7.42 13.42
N GLU A 28 -13.76 -6.75 14.44
CA GLU A 28 -12.98 -5.92 15.37
C GLU A 28 -12.04 -6.75 16.24
N ALA A 29 -12.49 -7.92 16.72
CA ALA A 29 -11.65 -8.86 17.47
C ALA A 29 -10.49 -9.39 16.61
N ALA A 30 -10.74 -9.75 15.35
CA ALA A 30 -9.72 -10.20 14.42
C ALA A 30 -8.69 -9.10 14.13
N ARG A 31 -9.14 -7.85 13.96
CA ARG A 31 -8.23 -6.70 13.83
C ARG A 31 -7.34 -6.56 15.06
N SER A 32 -7.92 -6.61 16.26
CA SER A 32 -7.17 -6.49 17.52
C SER A 32 -6.17 -7.65 17.70
N ALA A 33 -6.59 -8.89 17.42
CA ALA A 33 -5.75 -10.06 17.50
C ALA A 33 -4.57 -10.00 16.51
N LEU A 34 -4.79 -9.49 15.30
CA LEU A 34 -3.73 -9.30 14.32
C LEU A 34 -2.69 -8.28 14.79
N HIS A 35 -3.11 -7.13 15.32
CA HIS A 35 -2.17 -6.15 15.89
C HIS A 35 -1.33 -6.74 17.03
N ALA A 36 -1.97 -7.46 17.95
CA ALA A 36 -1.27 -8.14 19.04
C ALA A 36 -0.28 -9.20 18.54
N ALA A 37 -0.66 -9.97 17.50
CA ALA A 37 0.22 -10.97 16.89
C ALA A 37 1.45 -10.35 16.19
N LEU A 38 1.31 -9.13 15.69
CA LEU A 38 2.40 -8.32 15.15
C LEU A 38 3.22 -7.60 16.23
N GLY A 39 2.86 -7.76 17.51
CA GLY A 39 3.51 -7.04 18.62
C GLY A 39 3.30 -5.54 18.59
N ASP A 40 2.18 -5.08 18.01
CA ASP A 40 1.83 -3.67 17.80
C ASP A 40 2.92 -2.87 17.05
N THR A 41 3.74 -3.58 16.25
CA THR A 41 4.80 -2.92 15.46
C THR A 41 4.21 -2.05 14.35
N PRO A 42 4.74 -0.83 14.12
CA PRO A 42 4.40 -0.01 12.96
C PRO A 42 5.08 -0.48 11.66
N ASP A 43 5.93 -1.53 11.70
CA ASP A 43 6.66 -2.03 10.54
C ASP A 43 5.78 -2.72 9.48
N VAL A 44 4.53 -3.04 9.84
CA VAL A 44 3.54 -3.70 8.96
C VAL A 44 2.29 -2.84 8.84
N ALA A 45 1.93 -2.46 7.62
CA ALA A 45 0.67 -1.76 7.37
C ALA A 45 -0.50 -2.74 7.39
N VAL A 46 -1.46 -2.52 8.31
CA VAL A 46 -2.66 -3.35 8.46
C VAL A 46 -3.88 -2.62 7.89
N TYR A 47 -4.41 -3.12 6.78
CA TYR A 47 -5.65 -2.65 6.16
C TYR A 47 -6.80 -3.55 6.62
N ALA A 48 -7.49 -3.11 7.68
CA ALA A 48 -8.52 -3.90 8.34
C ALA A 48 -9.96 -3.43 8.10
N GLY A 49 -10.20 -2.42 7.27
CA GLY A 49 -11.57 -1.97 6.98
C GLY A 49 -12.42 -2.99 6.22
N PRO A 50 -13.73 -2.73 6.06
CA PRO A 50 -14.60 -3.51 5.17
C PRO A 50 -14.01 -3.60 3.75
N VAL A 51 -14.15 -4.75 3.09
CA VAL A 51 -13.82 -4.88 1.66
C VAL A 51 -14.90 -4.15 0.86
N VAL A 52 -14.50 -3.27 -0.06
CA VAL A 52 -15.41 -2.50 -0.90
C VAL A 52 -15.28 -2.86 -2.37
N SER A 53 -16.37 -2.74 -3.13
CA SER A 53 -16.35 -2.97 -4.59
C SER A 53 -15.76 -1.80 -5.39
N ALA A 54 -15.55 -0.65 -4.74
CA ALA A 54 -14.93 0.52 -5.35
C ALA A 54 -13.43 0.25 -5.57
N GLY A 55 -13.09 -0.23 -6.77
CA GLY A 55 -11.72 -0.63 -7.13
C GLY A 55 -10.69 0.48 -6.96
N GLU A 56 -11.07 1.74 -7.19
CA GLU A 56 -10.20 2.90 -6.98
C GLU A 56 -9.70 3.04 -5.53
N VAL A 57 -10.45 2.53 -4.55
CA VAL A 57 -10.05 2.50 -3.13
C VAL A 57 -9.43 1.15 -2.77
N GLU A 58 -10.07 0.04 -3.15
CA GLU A 58 -9.66 -1.30 -2.71
C GLU A 58 -8.34 -1.77 -3.36
N LEU A 59 -7.94 -1.20 -4.51
CA LEU A 59 -6.66 -1.54 -5.16
C LEU A 59 -5.44 -0.87 -4.51
N LEU A 60 -5.61 0.24 -3.79
CA LEU A 60 -4.49 1.02 -3.22
C LEU A 60 -3.51 0.20 -2.37
N PRO A 61 -3.94 -0.76 -1.52
CA PRO A 61 -3.03 -1.59 -0.75
C PRO A 61 -2.12 -2.47 -1.61
N PHE A 62 -2.51 -2.77 -2.86
CA PHE A 62 -1.86 -3.72 -3.76
C PHE A 62 -1.00 -3.07 -4.85
N LEU A 63 -0.94 -1.73 -4.87
CA LEU A 63 -0.16 -0.99 -5.83
C LEU A 63 1.03 -0.29 -5.15
N HIS A 64 2.09 -0.13 -5.91
CA HIS A 64 3.21 0.75 -5.59
C HIS A 64 3.08 2.03 -6.41
N GLU A 65 2.95 3.16 -5.73
CA GLU A 65 2.98 4.44 -6.41
C GLU A 65 4.39 4.73 -6.92
N GLN A 66 4.48 5.19 -8.17
CA GLN A 66 5.74 5.56 -8.79
C GLN A 66 5.57 6.85 -9.58
N ALA A 67 6.43 7.82 -9.30
CA ALA A 67 6.56 9.03 -10.11
C ALA A 67 7.81 8.91 -10.99
N VAL A 68 7.64 9.15 -12.29
CA VAL A 68 8.73 9.19 -13.27
C VAL A 68 8.75 10.57 -13.90
N SER A 69 9.93 11.20 -13.92
CA SER A 69 10.16 12.47 -14.58
C SER A 69 11.23 12.29 -15.65
N VAL A 70 10.94 12.76 -16.86
CA VAL A 70 11.84 12.67 -18.02
C VAL A 70 11.99 14.07 -18.61
N THR A 71 13.22 14.48 -18.89
CA THR A 71 13.47 15.74 -19.58
C THR A 71 13.03 15.61 -21.05
N ALA A 72 12.02 16.37 -21.46
CA ALA A 72 11.46 16.37 -22.82
C ALA A 72 12.29 17.19 -23.83
N HIS A 73 13.60 17.31 -23.62
CA HIS A 73 14.48 18.10 -24.47
C HIS A 73 15.88 17.52 -24.55
N ARG A 74 16.57 17.82 -25.65
CA ARG A 74 17.99 17.58 -25.83
C ARG A 74 18.66 18.91 -26.17
N PHE A 75 19.52 19.38 -25.28
CA PHE A 75 20.17 20.70 -25.40
C PHE A 75 19.18 21.87 -25.62
N GLY A 76 17.98 21.79 -25.02
CA GLY A 76 16.93 22.82 -25.14
C GLY A 76 16.03 22.68 -26.37
N THR A 77 16.37 21.81 -27.34
CA THR A 77 15.45 21.45 -28.42
C THR A 77 14.49 20.36 -27.92
N PRO A 78 13.15 20.49 -28.09
CA PRO A 78 12.21 19.43 -27.76
C PRO A 78 12.62 18.10 -28.38
N ASP A 79 12.53 17.03 -27.60
CA ASP A 79 12.88 15.67 -28.03
C ASP A 79 11.65 14.76 -27.90
N HIS A 80 11.39 13.98 -28.94
CA HIS A 80 10.21 13.14 -29.10
C HIS A 80 10.41 11.70 -28.59
N LEU A 81 11.53 11.40 -27.93
CA LEU A 81 11.87 10.05 -27.46
C LEU A 81 10.79 9.39 -26.58
N THR A 82 10.01 10.18 -25.84
CA THR A 82 8.95 9.68 -24.94
C THR A 82 7.59 9.54 -25.61
N GLU A 83 7.45 9.90 -26.90
CA GLU A 83 6.17 9.77 -27.61
C GLU A 83 5.71 8.31 -27.63
N GLY A 84 4.48 8.07 -27.16
CA GLY A 84 3.88 6.74 -27.09
C GLY A 84 4.32 5.87 -25.90
N VAL A 85 5.16 6.40 -24.99
CA VAL A 85 5.58 5.72 -23.76
C VAL A 85 4.92 6.31 -22.51
N LEU A 86 4.67 7.63 -22.53
CA LEU A 86 3.93 8.39 -21.51
C LEU A 86 2.58 8.84 -22.09
#